data_AF-A0A8T1TC66-F1
#
_entry.id   AF-A0A8T1TC66-F1
#
_cell.length_a   1.000
_cell.length_b   1.000
_cell.length_c   1.000
_cell.angle_alpha   90.00
_cell.angle_beta   90.00
_cell.angle_gamma   90.00
#
_symmetry.space_group_name_H-M   'P 1'
#
loop_
_entity.id
_entity.type
_entity.pdbx_description
1 polymer ?
#
loop_
_entity_poly.entity_id
_entity_poly.type
_entity_poly.pdbx_seq_one_letter_code
_entity_poly.pdbx_strand_id
1 'polypeptide(L)'
;MSYIPIWALLVLHGPHFWKWFVVPGFLFMVEKSIGLAVSRMGGLSIVEINLLPSKVTHLVIKRPQFFHYKPGDYVYLNIPAIAKYEWHPFTISSAPEQQDTIWLHIRSRGQWTNRLYEYFRWPEPLSQEPKRLMRNLRKQRYHKWTQEHHFRSSGSDASIATSKDETIELTSYKATRYPDCEPADISVTRRDEDESLHAREVSAKLSENHRVCNIKCYIDGPYGTPTRRIFTSEHAVLVGAGIGITPFASILQSIMYRYRMRKQNDPRCGYSWGESLKDDEMKLRKVDFIWINRDQKSFEWFVSLLTKLEMDQADEELEGRFLEMHMYMTSALSKNDMKAIGLQMALDLLAKKEKKDSITGLRTRTQPGRPDWSKVFHKMAEENKGKVQVFFCGSPAL
;
A
#
# COMPACT_ATOMS: atom_id res chain seq x y z
N MET A 1 -30.43 -19.40 3.08
CA MET A 1 -31.89 -19.45 2.85
C MET A 1 -32.59 -20.60 3.56
N SER A 2 -31.88 -21.54 4.21
CA SER A 2 -32.48 -22.66 4.95
C SER A 2 -33.22 -22.27 6.24
N TYR A 3 -33.02 -21.05 6.75
CA TYR A 3 -33.67 -20.58 7.99
C TYR A 3 -35.12 -20.13 7.78
N ILE A 4 -35.53 -19.78 6.56
CA ILE A 4 -36.90 -19.34 6.24
C ILE A 4 -37.94 -20.44 6.53
N PRO A 5 -37.77 -21.69 6.05
CA PRO A 5 -38.70 -22.76 6.39
C PRO A 5 -38.68 -23.11 7.89
N ILE A 6 -37.53 -22.98 8.55
CA ILE A 6 -37.42 -23.20 10.00
C ILE A 6 -38.23 -22.16 10.77
N TRP A 7 -38.13 -20.88 10.40
CA TRP A 7 -38.94 -19.82 11.02
C TRP A 7 -40.43 -20.01 10.75
N ALA A 8 -40.81 -20.40 9.54
CA ALA A 8 -42.20 -20.71 9.22
C ALA A 8 -42.75 -21.86 10.06
N LEU A 9 -41.99 -22.95 10.21
CA LEU A 9 -42.36 -24.08 11.05
C LEU A 9 -42.44 -23.71 12.54
N LEU A 10 -41.53 -22.87 13.05
CA LEU A 10 -41.57 -22.40 14.45
C LEU A 10 -42.79 -21.51 14.74
N VAL A 11 -43.19 -20.66 13.79
CA VAL A 11 -44.41 -19.84 13.90
C VAL A 11 -45.66 -20.71 13.89
N LEU A 12 -45.69 -21.79 13.11
CA LEU A 12 -46.83 -22.73 13.06
C LEU A 12 -46.87 -23.68 14.27
N HIS A 13 -45.72 -24.08 14.81
CA HIS A 13 -45.63 -25.02 15.93
C HIS A 13 -45.89 -24.36 17.29
N GLY A 14 -45.45 -23.10 17.47
CA GLY A 14 -45.55 -22.38 18.75
C GLY A 14 -46.61 -21.27 18.73
N PRO A 15 -47.75 -21.40 19.44
CA PRO A 15 -48.83 -20.40 19.43
C PRO A 15 -48.42 -19.03 20.01
N HIS A 16 -47.31 -18.96 20.76
CA HIS A 16 -46.75 -17.72 21.30
C HIS A 16 -45.40 -17.31 20.68
N PHE A 17 -44.82 -18.10 19.78
CA PHE A 17 -43.51 -17.80 19.18
C PHE A 17 -43.52 -16.49 18.39
N TRP A 18 -44.63 -16.19 17.70
CA TRP A 18 -44.79 -14.97 16.91
C TRP A 18 -44.53 -13.69 17.72
N LYS A 19 -44.89 -13.67 19.02
CA LYS A 19 -44.67 -12.51 19.91
C LYS A 19 -43.18 -12.18 20.05
N TRP A 20 -42.32 -13.20 20.06
CA TRP A 20 -40.88 -13.07 20.16
C TRP A 20 -40.20 -12.87 18.80
N PHE A 21 -40.87 -13.24 17.71
CA PHE A 21 -40.34 -13.14 16.35
C PHE A 21 -40.60 -11.77 15.69
N VAL A 22 -41.70 -11.09 16.01
CA VAL A 22 -42.09 -9.84 15.32
C VAL A 22 -41.01 -8.77 15.37
N VAL A 23 -40.48 -8.46 16.56
CA VAL A 23 -39.47 -7.39 16.70
C VAL A 23 -38.13 -7.76 16.04
N PRO A 24 -37.50 -8.92 16.33
CA PRO A 24 -36.25 -9.31 15.67
C PRO A 24 -36.42 -9.54 14.16
N GLY A 25 -37.54 -10.12 13.73
CA GLY A 25 -37.85 -10.36 12.33
C GLY A 25 -38.03 -9.08 11.53
N PHE A 26 -38.72 -8.08 12.09
CA PHE A 26 -38.81 -6.76 11.48
C PHE A 26 -37.43 -6.08 11.37
N LEU A 27 -36.64 -6.08 12.45
CA LEU A 27 -35.27 -5.52 12.42
C LEU A 27 -34.40 -6.21 11.36
N PHE A 28 -34.47 -7.53 11.26
CA PHE A 28 -33.76 -8.30 10.23
C PHE A 28 -34.21 -7.92 8.81
N MET A 29 -35.53 -7.77 8.58
CA MET A 29 -36.05 -7.37 7.27
C MET A 29 -35.63 -5.95 6.89
N VAL A 30 -35.60 -5.02 7.84
CA VAL A 30 -35.09 -3.66 7.63
C VAL A 30 -33.61 -3.68 7.27
N GLU A 31 -32.78 -4.41 8.04
CA GLU A 31 -31.34 -4.57 7.76
C GLU A 31 -31.11 -5.13 6.34
N LYS A 32 -31.83 -6.18 5.94
CA LYS A 32 -31.71 -6.77 4.60
C LYS A 32 -32.22 -5.84 3.49
N SER A 33 -33.27 -5.07 3.76
CA SER A 33 -33.81 -4.09 2.80
C SER A 33 -32.84 -2.93 2.57
N ILE A 34 -32.18 -2.45 3.63
CA ILE A 34 -31.10 -1.46 3.54
C ILE A 34 -29.93 -2.01 2.72
N GLY A 35 -29.44 -3.21 3.03
CA GLY A 35 -28.34 -3.84 2.28
C GLY A 35 -28.67 -4.05 0.79
N LEU A 36 -29.91 -4.41 0.48
CA LEU A 36 -30.40 -4.56 -0.89
C LEU A 36 -30.51 -3.21 -1.61
N ALA A 37 -30.99 -2.17 -0.93
CA ALA A 37 -31.08 -0.82 -1.48
C ALA A 37 -29.69 -0.24 -1.77
N VAL A 38 -28.73 -0.39 -0.85
CA VAL A 38 -27.32 0.01 -1.05
C VAL A 38 -26.69 -0.72 -2.24
N SER A 39 -26.97 -2.02 -2.41
CA SER A 39 -26.53 -2.78 -3.59
C SER A 39 -27.16 -2.30 -4.91
N ARG A 40 -28.31 -1.61 -4.86
CA ARG A 40 -28.96 -1.05 -6.07
C ARG A 40 -28.51 0.37 -6.41
N MET A 41 -27.94 1.12 -5.47
CA MET A 41 -27.56 2.55 -5.62
C MET A 41 -26.31 2.82 -6.50
N GLY A 42 -25.97 1.92 -7.42
CA GLY A 42 -24.80 2.06 -8.29
C GLY A 42 -23.59 1.37 -7.68
N GLY A 43 -23.04 0.39 -8.41
CA GLY A 43 -21.85 -0.32 -7.97
C GLY A 43 -20.59 0.46 -8.31
N LEU A 44 -19.58 0.36 -7.46
CA LEU A 44 -18.23 0.81 -7.75
C LEU A 44 -17.54 -0.19 -8.67
N SER A 45 -16.57 0.30 -9.44
CA SER A 45 -15.72 -0.52 -10.29
C SER A 45 -14.37 -0.75 -9.62
N ILE A 46 -13.98 -2.02 -9.48
CA ILE A 46 -12.57 -2.39 -9.24
C ILE A 46 -11.82 -2.07 -10.53
N VAL A 47 -10.78 -1.24 -10.44
CA VAL A 47 -9.99 -0.73 -11.58
C VAL A 47 -8.79 -1.64 -11.84
N GLU A 48 -8.12 -2.06 -10.79
CA GLU A 48 -6.89 -2.84 -10.87
C GLU A 48 -6.82 -3.87 -9.74
N ILE A 49 -6.24 -5.02 -10.07
CA ILE A 49 -6.03 -6.12 -9.13
C ILE A 49 -4.61 -6.63 -9.29
N ASN A 50 -3.88 -6.70 -8.16
CA ASN A 50 -2.54 -7.27 -8.11
C ASN A 50 -2.52 -8.43 -7.12
N LEU A 51 -2.08 -9.60 -7.58
CA LEU A 51 -1.82 -10.74 -6.70
C LEU A 51 -0.41 -10.61 -6.13
N LEU A 52 -0.33 -10.47 -4.81
CA LEU A 52 0.91 -10.28 -4.07
C LEU A 52 1.34 -11.59 -3.36
N PRO A 53 2.64 -11.71 -3.02
CA PRO A 53 3.16 -12.81 -2.24
C PRO A 53 2.40 -13.03 -0.93
N SER A 54 2.55 -14.23 -0.35
CA SER A 54 1.83 -14.64 0.87
C SER A 54 0.29 -14.69 0.74
N LYS A 55 -0.21 -14.88 -0.49
CA LYS A 55 -1.63 -14.95 -0.84
C LYS A 55 -2.40 -13.69 -0.44
N VAL A 56 -1.87 -12.53 -0.81
CA VAL A 56 -2.53 -11.23 -0.59
C VAL A 56 -3.07 -10.73 -1.92
N THR A 57 -4.33 -10.32 -1.95
CA THR A 57 -4.95 -9.66 -3.10
C THR A 57 -4.99 -8.16 -2.84
N HIS A 58 -4.33 -7.37 -3.68
CA HIS A 58 -4.42 -5.92 -3.68
C HIS A 58 -5.51 -5.48 -4.65
N LEU A 59 -6.54 -4.82 -4.12
CA LEU A 59 -7.65 -4.28 -4.89
C LEU A 59 -7.56 -2.77 -4.94
N VAL A 60 -7.58 -2.21 -6.15
CA VAL A 60 -7.67 -0.78 -6.40
C VAL A 60 -9.09 -0.47 -6.87
N ILE A 61 -9.86 0.21 -6.02
CA ILE A 61 -11.27 0.51 -6.25
C ILE A 61 -11.40 2.01 -6.55
N LYS A 62 -12.22 2.37 -7.54
CA LYS A 62 -12.54 3.78 -7.81
C LYS A 62 -13.24 4.40 -6.61
N ARG A 63 -12.74 5.54 -6.13
CA ARG A 63 -13.33 6.24 -4.99
C ARG A 63 -14.68 6.88 -5.40
N PRO A 64 -15.76 6.68 -4.62
CA PRO A 64 -17.02 7.39 -4.85
C PRO A 64 -16.86 8.89 -4.66
N GLN A 65 -17.60 9.68 -5.43
CA GLN A 65 -17.71 11.13 -5.21
C GLN A 65 -18.30 11.34 -3.80
N PHE A 66 -17.66 12.19 -2.99
CA PHE A 66 -18.00 12.47 -1.57
C PHE A 66 -17.66 11.38 -0.53
N PHE A 67 -16.93 10.33 -0.89
CA PHE A 67 -16.46 9.36 0.10
C PHE A 67 -15.28 9.91 0.92
N HIS A 68 -15.52 10.37 2.15
CA HIS A 68 -14.48 10.91 3.04
C HIS A 68 -14.19 9.93 4.17
N TYR A 69 -12.93 9.52 4.31
CA TYR A 69 -12.48 8.59 5.35
C TYR A 69 -11.23 9.12 6.06
N LYS A 70 -10.94 8.58 7.25
CA LYS A 70 -9.72 8.90 8.01
C LYS A 70 -8.71 7.75 7.92
N PRO A 71 -7.40 8.01 8.12
CA PRO A 71 -6.38 6.97 8.05
C PRO A 71 -6.66 5.87 9.08
N GLY A 72 -6.60 4.61 8.64
CA GLY A 72 -6.89 3.45 9.47
C GLY A 72 -8.39 3.10 9.63
N ASP A 73 -9.30 3.82 8.98
CA ASP A 73 -10.70 3.42 8.86
C ASP A 73 -10.85 2.14 8.01
N TYR A 74 -11.95 1.41 8.19
CA TYR A 74 -12.27 0.20 7.43
C TYR A 74 -13.62 0.31 6.73
N VAL A 75 -13.86 -0.58 5.77
CA VAL A 75 -15.11 -0.65 5.00
C VAL A 75 -15.59 -2.09 4.89
N TYR A 76 -16.89 -2.28 4.68
CA TYR A 76 -17.44 -3.55 4.25
C TYR A 76 -17.45 -3.60 2.73
N LEU A 77 -16.88 -4.67 2.18
CA LEU A 77 -16.79 -4.93 0.76
C LEU A 77 -17.74 -6.07 0.38
N ASN A 78 -18.52 -5.85 -0.68
CA ASN A 78 -19.27 -6.88 -1.38
C ASN A 78 -18.84 -6.95 -2.84
N ILE A 79 -18.53 -8.16 -3.31
CA ILE A 79 -18.22 -8.43 -4.72
C ILE A 79 -19.20 -9.49 -5.21
N PRO A 80 -20.26 -9.12 -5.95
CA PRO A 80 -21.30 -10.05 -6.39
C PRO A 80 -20.81 -11.22 -7.23
N ALA A 81 -19.69 -11.05 -7.95
CA ALA A 81 -19.04 -12.11 -8.71
C ALA A 81 -18.51 -13.25 -7.81
N ILE A 82 -18.16 -12.94 -6.55
CA ILE A 82 -17.70 -13.93 -5.56
C ILE A 82 -18.87 -14.40 -4.68
N ALA A 83 -19.62 -13.46 -4.12
CA ALA A 83 -20.78 -13.73 -3.28
C ALA A 83 -21.78 -12.57 -3.32
N LYS A 84 -23.01 -12.85 -3.76
CA LYS A 84 -24.05 -11.83 -3.96
C LYS A 84 -24.50 -11.12 -2.68
N TYR A 85 -24.46 -11.80 -1.53
CA TYR A 85 -25.08 -11.32 -0.29
C TYR A 85 -24.12 -11.27 0.91
N GLU A 86 -22.83 -11.56 0.71
CA GLU A 86 -21.84 -11.54 1.79
C GLU A 86 -21.06 -10.23 1.78
N TRP A 87 -20.98 -9.57 2.93
CA TRP A 87 -20.22 -8.35 3.15
C TRP A 87 -19.08 -8.66 4.12
N HIS A 88 -17.86 -8.26 3.76
CA HIS A 88 -16.66 -8.58 4.53
C HIS A 88 -15.89 -7.30 4.89
N PRO A 89 -15.47 -7.12 6.16
CA PRO A 89 -14.77 -5.92 6.59
C PRO A 89 -13.30 -5.96 6.19
N PHE A 90 -12.79 -4.87 5.61
CA PHE A 90 -11.39 -4.69 5.28
C PHE A 90 -10.94 -3.25 5.56
N THR A 91 -9.76 -3.12 6.17
CA THR A 91 -9.14 -1.83 6.43
C THR A 91 -8.68 -1.17 5.13
N ILE A 92 -8.91 0.13 5.00
CA ILE A 92 -8.40 0.92 3.88
C ILE A 92 -6.90 1.09 4.06
N SER A 93 -6.11 0.66 3.07
CA SER A 93 -4.64 0.78 3.09
C SER A 93 -4.11 2.03 2.41
N SER A 94 -4.91 2.72 1.58
CA SER A 94 -4.52 3.98 0.95
C SER A 94 -4.71 5.16 1.90
N ALA A 95 -3.87 6.19 1.78
CA ALA A 95 -4.05 7.46 2.50
C ALA A 95 -5.31 8.20 2.00
N PRO A 96 -6.08 8.88 2.87
CA PRO A 96 -7.25 9.66 2.46
C PRO A 96 -6.94 10.83 1.54
N GLU A 97 -5.69 11.28 1.52
CA GLU A 97 -5.18 12.32 0.61
C GLU A 97 -5.12 11.84 -0.84
N GLN A 98 -5.21 10.53 -1.09
CA GLN A 98 -5.37 9.96 -2.42
C GLN A 98 -6.82 10.09 -2.90
N GLN A 99 -7.06 10.94 -3.90
CA GLN A 99 -8.42 11.37 -4.28
C GLN A 99 -9.16 10.40 -5.23
N ASP A 100 -8.44 9.65 -6.07
CA ASP A 100 -9.10 8.89 -7.14
C ASP A 100 -9.46 7.44 -6.78
N THR A 101 -8.72 6.84 -5.86
CA THR A 101 -8.80 5.40 -5.60
C THR A 101 -8.65 5.04 -4.13
N ILE A 102 -9.31 3.95 -3.74
CA ILE A 102 -9.23 3.31 -2.44
C ILE A 102 -8.53 1.97 -2.62
N TRP A 103 -7.54 1.69 -1.79
CA TRP A 103 -6.80 0.43 -1.84
C TRP A 103 -7.19 -0.48 -0.68
N LEU A 104 -7.36 -1.76 -0.97
CA LEU A 104 -7.58 -2.82 0.02
C LEU A 104 -6.55 -3.93 -0.18
N HIS A 105 -5.90 -4.34 0.90
CA HIS A 105 -4.99 -5.50 0.93
C HIS A 105 -5.65 -6.64 1.70
N ILE A 106 -6.04 -7.70 0.97
CA ILE A 106 -6.86 -8.79 1.50
C ILE A 106 -6.04 -10.08 1.52
N ARG A 107 -5.78 -10.62 2.70
CA ARG A 107 -5.08 -11.91 2.84
C ARG A 107 -6.05 -13.09 2.73
N SER A 108 -5.70 -14.09 1.94
CA SER A 108 -6.41 -15.36 1.78
C SER A 108 -6.33 -16.21 3.06
N ARG A 109 -7.37 -16.13 3.93
CA ARG A 109 -7.43 -16.86 5.23
C ARG A 109 -8.75 -17.59 5.48
N GLY A 110 -9.86 -17.14 4.90
CA GLY A 110 -11.18 -17.76 5.02
C GLY A 110 -11.76 -18.15 3.66
N GLN A 111 -12.93 -18.81 3.68
CA GLN A 111 -13.60 -19.32 2.48
C GLN A 111 -13.83 -18.22 1.43
N TRP A 112 -14.38 -17.06 1.83
CA TRP A 112 -14.62 -15.95 0.91
C TRP A 112 -13.32 -15.36 0.35
N THR A 113 -12.33 -15.08 1.21
CA THR A 113 -11.05 -14.51 0.76
C THR A 113 -10.25 -15.46 -0.12
N ASN A 114 -10.39 -16.78 0.07
CA ASN A 114 -9.75 -17.79 -0.78
C ASN A 114 -10.43 -17.81 -2.16
N ARG A 115 -11.77 -17.80 -2.20
CA ARG A 115 -12.52 -17.68 -3.46
C ARG A 115 -12.14 -16.41 -4.22
N LEU A 116 -11.99 -15.28 -3.51
CA LEU A 116 -11.53 -14.03 -4.11
C LEU A 116 -10.15 -14.20 -4.76
N TYR A 117 -9.18 -14.75 -4.03
CA TYR A 117 -7.82 -14.95 -4.53
C TYR A 117 -7.79 -15.91 -5.73
N GLU A 118 -8.53 -17.02 -5.65
CA GLU A 118 -8.60 -18.04 -6.70
C GLU A 118 -9.30 -17.54 -7.96
N TYR A 119 -10.38 -16.78 -7.81
CA TYR A 119 -11.11 -16.15 -8.92
C TYR A 119 -10.18 -15.29 -9.79
N PHE A 120 -9.25 -14.56 -9.16
CA PHE A 120 -8.27 -13.74 -9.88
C PHE A 120 -7.01 -14.49 -10.29
N ARG A 121 -6.71 -15.64 -9.67
CA ARG A 121 -5.58 -16.49 -10.05
C ARG A 121 -5.79 -17.12 -11.42
N TRP A 122 -7.00 -17.62 -11.69
CA TRP A 122 -7.34 -18.26 -12.96
C TRP A 122 -7.90 -17.22 -13.93
N PRO A 123 -7.20 -16.90 -15.03
CA PRO A 123 -7.80 -16.06 -16.07
C PRO A 123 -8.94 -16.84 -16.73
N GLU A 124 -10.18 -16.37 -16.60
CA GLU A 124 -11.17 -16.69 -17.63
C GLU A 124 -10.63 -16.16 -18.97
N PRO A 125 -10.61 -16.97 -20.05
CA PRO A 125 -10.29 -16.46 -21.36
C PRO A 125 -11.39 -15.47 -21.73
N LEU A 126 -11.06 -14.17 -21.73
CA LEU A 126 -11.93 -13.09 -22.19
C LEU A 126 -12.62 -13.50 -23.50
N SER A 127 -13.94 -13.70 -23.44
CA SER A 127 -14.79 -13.78 -24.63
C SER A 127 -14.50 -12.56 -25.50
N GLN A 128 -14.15 -12.82 -26.76
CA GLN A 128 -13.73 -11.85 -27.76
C GLN A 128 -14.78 -10.75 -27.95
N GLU A 129 -14.36 -9.48 -27.80
CA GLU A 129 -14.88 -8.26 -28.48
C GLU A 129 -14.10 -7.01 -27.96
N PRO A 130 -13.89 -5.95 -28.75
CA PRO A 130 -12.78 -5.89 -29.70
C PRO A 130 -11.60 -5.04 -29.20
N LYS A 131 -10.40 -5.59 -29.41
CA LYS A 131 -9.04 -5.06 -29.13
C LYS A 131 -8.71 -3.69 -29.76
N ARG A 132 -9.66 -3.03 -30.42
CA ARG A 132 -9.48 -1.73 -31.08
C ARG A 132 -9.67 -0.55 -30.12
N LEU A 133 -10.61 -0.63 -29.17
CA LEU A 133 -10.88 0.50 -28.26
C LEU A 133 -9.78 0.68 -27.19
N MET A 134 -9.24 -0.43 -26.66
CA MET A 134 -8.20 -0.38 -25.63
C MET A 134 -6.83 0.09 -26.15
N ARG A 135 -6.49 -0.18 -27.43
CA ARG A 135 -5.25 0.33 -28.03
C ARG A 135 -5.26 1.85 -28.16
N ASN A 136 -6.41 2.44 -28.44
CA ASN A 136 -6.56 3.88 -28.58
C ASN A 136 -6.44 4.57 -27.22
N LEU A 137 -7.08 4.04 -26.17
CA LEU A 137 -6.97 4.59 -24.82
C LEU A 137 -5.57 4.45 -24.22
N ARG A 138 -4.85 3.36 -24.54
CA ARG A 138 -3.46 3.14 -24.09
C ARG A 138 -2.46 4.06 -24.81
N LYS A 139 -2.66 4.34 -26.10
CA LYS A 139 -1.89 5.35 -26.84
C LYS A 139 -2.19 6.78 -26.37
N GLN A 140 -3.44 7.08 -26.04
CA GLN A 140 -3.82 8.41 -25.55
C GLN A 140 -3.25 8.72 -24.16
N ARG A 141 -3.12 7.71 -23.27
CA ARG A 141 -2.49 7.88 -21.96
C ARG A 141 -0.96 7.89 -21.99
N TYR A 142 -0.32 7.16 -22.91
CA TYR A 142 1.13 7.25 -23.08
C TYR A 142 1.55 8.64 -23.60
N HIS A 143 0.77 9.23 -24.53
CA HIS A 143 1.01 10.61 -24.96
C HIS A 143 0.76 11.66 -23.88
N LYS A 144 -0.25 11.46 -23.02
CA LYS A 144 -0.51 12.36 -21.89
C LYS A 144 0.60 12.29 -20.83
N TRP A 145 1.10 11.08 -20.54
CA TRP A 145 2.20 10.87 -19.60
C TRP A 145 3.53 11.44 -20.10
N THR A 146 3.87 11.30 -21.39
CA THR A 146 5.10 11.89 -21.95
C THR A 146 5.03 13.42 -22.05
N GLN A 147 3.85 14.00 -22.26
CA GLN A 147 3.66 15.45 -22.33
C GLN A 147 3.74 16.12 -20.94
N GLU A 148 3.26 15.46 -19.89
CA GLU A 148 3.38 15.95 -18.49
C GLU A 148 4.82 15.82 -17.94
N HIS A 149 5.61 14.84 -18.40
CA HIS A 149 7.01 14.69 -18.00
C HIS A 149 8.00 15.55 -18.80
N HIS A 150 7.68 15.97 -20.02
CA HIS A 150 8.51 16.93 -20.76
C HIS A 150 8.32 18.39 -20.33
N PHE A 151 7.22 18.73 -19.65
CA PHE A 151 6.91 20.10 -19.23
C PHE A 151 7.51 20.49 -17.86
N ARG A 152 8.33 19.62 -17.25
CA ARG A 152 9.02 19.89 -15.96
C ARG A 152 10.54 20.04 -16.06
N SER A 153 11.09 20.13 -17.28
CA SER A 153 12.54 20.24 -17.51
C SER A 153 12.98 21.52 -18.22
N SER A 154 12.17 22.58 -18.31
CA SER A 154 12.67 23.86 -18.81
C SER A 154 12.00 25.01 -18.09
N GLY A 155 12.76 25.63 -17.18
CA GLY A 155 12.28 26.76 -16.40
C GLY A 155 13.29 27.28 -15.38
N SER A 156 14.52 27.59 -15.80
CA SER A 156 15.33 28.71 -15.29
C SER A 156 16.73 28.66 -15.91
N ASP A 157 17.00 29.54 -16.86
CA ASP A 157 18.15 30.45 -16.78
C ASP A 157 18.05 31.49 -17.89
N ALA A 158 17.78 32.73 -17.48
CA ALA A 158 17.82 33.90 -18.32
C ALA A 158 18.91 34.81 -17.76
N SER A 159 19.97 35.07 -18.54
CA SER A 159 20.53 36.42 -18.75
C SER A 159 21.77 36.45 -19.68
N ILE A 160 21.63 37.18 -20.81
CA ILE A 160 22.53 38.23 -21.40
C ILE A 160 23.95 37.75 -21.84
N ALA A 161 24.44 37.87 -23.10
CA ALA A 161 24.55 39.04 -23.98
C ALA A 161 24.84 38.71 -25.48
N THR A 162 24.35 39.61 -26.35
CA THR A 162 24.62 39.98 -27.77
C THR A 162 25.90 39.56 -28.52
N SER A 163 25.78 39.12 -29.79
CA SER A 163 26.14 39.88 -31.03
C SER A 163 25.97 39.06 -32.33
N LYS A 164 25.27 39.67 -33.31
CA LYS A 164 25.37 39.67 -34.81
C LYS A 164 26.36 38.68 -35.47
N ASP A 165 26.13 38.05 -36.62
CA ASP A 165 25.25 38.21 -37.79
C ASP A 165 25.21 36.85 -38.56
N GLU A 166 24.39 36.79 -39.62
CA GLU A 166 24.44 35.84 -40.76
C GLU A 166 23.56 34.57 -40.72
N THR A 167 22.39 34.74 -41.36
CA THR A 167 21.70 33.85 -42.31
C THR A 167 22.52 32.65 -42.82
N ILE A 168 21.91 31.45 -42.90
CA ILE A 168 21.85 30.58 -44.10
C ILE A 168 20.99 29.32 -43.83
N GLU A 169 20.28 28.92 -44.89
CA GLU A 169 19.31 27.84 -45.05
C GLU A 169 19.84 26.40 -44.82
N LEU A 170 18.86 25.50 -44.64
CA LEU A 170 18.99 24.05 -44.53
C LEU A 170 19.81 23.40 -45.65
N THR A 171 20.57 22.35 -45.31
CA THR A 171 20.65 21.12 -46.12
C THR A 171 21.03 19.92 -45.25
N SER A 172 20.27 18.83 -45.41
CA SER A 172 20.54 17.52 -44.81
C SER A 172 21.70 16.82 -45.51
N TYR A 173 22.55 16.10 -44.78
CA TYR A 173 23.44 15.10 -45.39
C TYR A 173 23.62 13.86 -44.51
N LYS A 174 23.41 12.69 -45.11
CA LYS A 174 23.76 11.36 -44.58
C LYS A 174 25.27 11.15 -44.68
N ALA A 175 25.86 10.46 -43.71
CA ALA A 175 27.24 9.98 -43.80
C ALA A 175 27.37 8.50 -43.40
N THR A 176 28.39 7.90 -43.99
CA THR A 176 28.61 6.49 -44.36
C THR A 176 29.61 5.80 -43.41
N ARG A 177 29.71 4.45 -43.45
CA ARG A 177 30.78 3.61 -42.83
C ARG A 177 32.13 3.83 -43.53
N TYR A 178 33.32 3.66 -42.91
CA TYR A 178 34.10 2.45 -42.49
C TYR A 178 35.49 2.94 -41.95
N PRO A 179 36.50 2.14 -41.50
CA PRO A 179 36.59 0.74 -40.99
C PRO A 179 37.44 0.55 -39.68
N ASP A 180 37.24 -0.62 -39.03
CA ASP A 180 38.08 -1.51 -38.20
C ASP A 180 39.28 -1.04 -37.33
N CYS A 181 39.20 -1.38 -36.02
CA CYS A 181 40.29 -1.91 -35.19
C CYS A 181 39.72 -2.96 -34.20
N GLU A 182 40.45 -4.07 -34.01
CA GLU A 182 40.08 -5.26 -33.23
C GLU A 182 39.81 -5.00 -31.73
N PRO A 183 38.99 -5.85 -31.06
CA PRO A 183 38.67 -5.69 -29.65
C PRO A 183 39.76 -6.30 -28.75
N ALA A 184 40.28 -5.48 -27.83
CA ALA A 184 41.00 -5.96 -26.66
C ALA A 184 40.01 -6.49 -25.61
N ASP A 185 40.29 -7.69 -25.09
CA ASP A 185 39.57 -8.37 -24.02
C ASP A 185 39.38 -7.48 -22.79
N ILE A 186 38.13 -7.08 -22.53
CA ILE A 186 37.69 -6.65 -21.19
C ILE A 186 36.65 -7.66 -20.73
N SER A 187 37.08 -8.50 -19.79
CA SER A 187 36.24 -9.47 -19.10
C SER A 187 35.13 -8.75 -18.34
N VAL A 188 33.94 -8.75 -18.94
CA VAL A 188 32.69 -8.36 -18.27
C VAL A 188 32.46 -9.37 -17.14
N THR A 189 32.58 -8.91 -15.91
CA THR A 189 32.32 -9.70 -14.72
C THR A 189 30.84 -10.12 -14.69
N ARG A 190 30.60 -11.43 -14.57
CA ARG A 190 29.32 -12.16 -14.39
C ARG A 190 28.33 -11.63 -13.33
N ARG A 191 28.59 -10.51 -12.66
CA ARG A 191 27.75 -9.99 -11.56
C ARG A 191 26.64 -9.02 -12.03
N ASP A 192 26.84 -8.30 -13.12
CA ASP A 192 25.86 -7.29 -13.57
C ASP A 192 24.70 -7.89 -14.38
N GLU A 193 24.91 -9.10 -14.94
CA GLU A 193 23.83 -9.85 -15.60
C GLU A 193 22.81 -10.36 -14.57
N ASP A 194 23.26 -10.85 -13.41
CA ASP A 194 22.38 -11.42 -12.37
C ASP A 194 21.47 -10.36 -11.69
N GLU A 195 21.97 -9.14 -11.42
CA GLU A 195 21.13 -8.06 -10.86
C GLU A 195 20.10 -7.55 -11.89
N SER A 196 20.50 -7.43 -13.16
CA SER A 196 19.59 -7.00 -14.23
C SER A 196 18.54 -8.08 -14.54
N LEU A 197 18.90 -9.36 -14.44
CA LEU A 197 17.99 -10.49 -14.60
C LEU A 197 17.02 -10.57 -13.42
N HIS A 198 17.47 -10.38 -12.17
CA HIS A 198 16.57 -10.42 -11.01
C HIS A 198 15.61 -9.22 -10.98
N ALA A 199 16.04 -8.03 -11.37
CA ALA A 199 15.16 -6.87 -11.51
C ALA A 199 14.18 -7.01 -12.68
N ARG A 200 14.62 -7.59 -13.81
CA ARG A 200 13.74 -7.90 -14.97
C ARG A 200 12.80 -9.05 -14.68
N GLU A 201 13.19 -10.04 -13.89
CA GLU A 201 12.35 -11.17 -13.48
C GLU A 201 11.32 -10.76 -12.42
N VAL A 202 11.68 -9.87 -11.48
CA VAL A 202 10.72 -9.25 -10.55
C VAL A 202 9.74 -8.36 -11.29
N SER A 203 10.21 -7.55 -12.25
CA SER A 203 9.35 -6.72 -13.11
C SER A 203 8.45 -7.54 -14.04
N ALA A 204 8.96 -8.65 -14.59
CA ALA A 204 8.20 -9.58 -15.41
C ALA A 204 7.14 -10.35 -14.60
N LYS A 205 7.47 -10.82 -13.38
CA LYS A 205 6.52 -11.47 -12.46
C LYS A 205 5.46 -10.49 -11.92
N LEU A 206 5.76 -9.19 -11.82
CA LEU A 206 4.78 -8.16 -11.50
C LEU A 206 3.78 -7.95 -12.66
N SER A 207 4.24 -8.09 -13.90
CA SER A 207 3.42 -7.88 -15.10
C SER A 207 2.36 -8.97 -15.37
N GLU A 208 2.59 -10.21 -14.95
CA GLU A 208 1.61 -11.32 -15.08
C GLU A 208 0.50 -11.27 -14.01
N ASN A 209 0.80 -10.68 -12.85
CA ASN A 209 -0.11 -10.63 -11.70
C ASN A 209 -0.96 -9.34 -11.64
N HIS A 210 -0.66 -8.36 -12.50
CA HIS A 210 -1.35 -7.09 -12.60
C HIS A 210 -2.45 -7.14 -13.66
N ARG A 211 -3.70 -6.91 -13.27
CA ARG A 211 -4.86 -6.95 -14.17
C ARG A 211 -5.70 -5.68 -14.03
N VAL A 212 -5.86 -4.97 -15.15
CA VAL A 212 -6.91 -3.95 -15.29
C VAL A 212 -8.23 -4.67 -15.53
N CYS A 213 -9.23 -4.40 -14.70
CA CYS A 213 -10.55 -4.99 -14.83
C CYS A 213 -11.63 -3.93 -14.58
N ASN A 214 -12.88 -4.29 -14.88
CA ASN A 214 -14.05 -3.49 -14.52
C ASN A 214 -15.07 -4.41 -13.86
N ILE A 215 -14.81 -4.74 -12.59
CA ILE A 215 -15.66 -5.65 -11.81
C ILE A 215 -16.50 -4.83 -10.85
N LYS A 216 -17.81 -5.08 -10.88
CA LYS A 216 -18.76 -4.42 -9.99
C LYS A 216 -18.52 -4.88 -8.55
N CYS A 217 -18.40 -3.92 -7.65
CA CYS A 217 -18.33 -4.13 -6.21
C CYS A 217 -19.18 -3.07 -5.50
N TYR A 218 -19.46 -3.30 -4.22
CA TYR A 218 -20.13 -2.34 -3.35
C TYR A 218 -19.31 -2.16 -2.08
N ILE A 219 -19.28 -0.92 -1.60
CA ILE A 219 -18.58 -0.53 -0.39
C ILE A 219 -19.60 0.09 0.55
N ASP A 220 -19.54 -0.32 1.80
CA ASP A 220 -20.27 0.29 2.91
C ASP A 220 -19.27 0.80 3.97
N GLY A 221 -19.48 2.01 4.46
CA GLY A 221 -18.56 2.73 5.34
C GLY A 221 -18.30 4.18 4.89
N PRO A 222 -17.25 4.83 5.41
CA PRO A 222 -16.19 4.26 6.25
C PRO A 222 -16.57 4.09 7.73
N TYR A 223 -15.94 3.12 8.39
CA TYR A 223 -16.08 2.82 9.80
C TYR A 223 -14.80 3.16 10.56
N GLY A 224 -14.97 3.89 11.67
CA GLY A 224 -13.86 4.46 12.43
C GLY A 224 -13.12 3.48 13.32
N THR A 225 -11.81 3.72 13.52
CA THR A 225 -10.98 3.01 14.50
C THR A 225 -10.41 3.95 15.56
N PRO A 226 -10.04 3.45 16.77
CA PRO A 226 -9.40 4.26 17.82
C PRO A 226 -8.05 4.86 17.40
N THR A 227 -7.47 4.33 16.33
CA THR A 227 -6.18 4.67 15.74
C THR A 227 -6.10 6.14 15.25
N ARG A 228 -7.23 6.84 15.19
CA ARG A 228 -7.32 8.29 14.92
C ARG A 228 -6.52 9.16 15.90
N ARG A 229 -6.26 8.69 17.12
CA ARG A 229 -5.50 9.43 18.14
C ARG A 229 -3.99 9.53 17.86
N ILE A 230 -3.47 8.80 16.87
CA ILE A 230 -2.05 8.85 16.49
C ILE A 230 -1.60 10.28 16.21
N PHE A 231 -2.38 11.04 15.45
CA PHE A 231 -2.00 12.40 15.05
C PHE A 231 -1.91 13.36 16.24
N THR A 232 -2.64 13.09 17.33
CA THR A 232 -2.59 13.90 18.57
C THR A 232 -1.45 13.52 19.52
N SER A 233 -0.73 12.42 19.23
CA SER A 233 0.35 11.92 20.07
C SER A 233 1.66 12.63 19.75
N GLU A 234 2.53 12.84 20.74
CA GLU A 234 3.86 13.40 20.52
C GLU A 234 4.83 12.33 20.01
N HIS A 235 4.75 11.13 20.58
CA HIS A 235 5.54 9.97 20.19
C HIS A 235 4.59 8.78 20.00
N ALA A 236 4.47 8.30 18.76
CA ALA A 236 3.60 7.16 18.44
C ALA A 236 4.43 5.90 18.15
N VAL A 237 4.09 4.81 18.81
CA VAL A 237 4.65 3.48 18.55
C VAL A 237 3.59 2.62 17.87
N LEU A 238 3.83 2.22 16.63
CA LEU A 238 2.90 1.47 15.79
C LEU A 238 3.36 0.02 15.72
N VAL A 239 2.68 -0.89 16.42
CA VAL A 239 3.03 -2.31 16.45
C VAL A 239 2.02 -3.10 15.61
N GLY A 240 2.47 -3.60 14.47
CA GLY A 240 1.67 -4.46 13.61
C GLY A 240 2.23 -5.88 13.52
N ALA A 241 1.35 -6.89 13.54
CA ALA A 241 1.72 -8.28 13.33
C ALA A 241 0.99 -8.90 12.13
N GLY A 242 1.72 -9.50 11.19
CA GLY A 242 1.12 -10.13 10.02
C GLY A 242 0.36 -9.13 9.14
N ILE A 243 -0.90 -9.48 8.82
CA ILE A 243 -1.81 -8.60 8.05
C ILE A 243 -2.34 -7.43 8.90
N GLY A 244 -2.15 -7.44 10.22
CA GLY A 244 -2.50 -6.31 11.10
C GLY A 244 -1.73 -5.03 10.80
N ILE A 245 -0.79 -5.07 9.85
CA ILE A 245 -0.07 -3.88 9.36
C ILE A 245 -0.91 -2.97 8.48
N THR A 246 -1.98 -3.49 7.86
CA THR A 246 -2.83 -2.77 6.90
C THR A 246 -3.37 -1.41 7.39
N PRO A 247 -3.89 -1.25 8.63
CA PRO A 247 -4.25 0.08 9.14
C PRO A 247 -3.06 1.05 9.12
N PHE A 248 -1.88 0.57 9.53
CA PHE A 248 -0.67 1.39 9.59
C PHE A 248 -0.17 1.81 8.21
N ALA A 249 -0.49 1.07 7.15
CA ALA A 249 -0.23 1.49 5.76
C ALA A 249 -0.80 2.87 5.44
N SER A 250 -2.10 3.04 5.70
CA SER A 250 -2.83 4.29 5.43
C SER A 250 -2.34 5.41 6.34
N ILE A 251 -2.09 5.07 7.61
CA ILE A 251 -1.61 6.02 8.62
C ILE A 251 -0.22 6.53 8.27
N LEU A 252 0.74 5.67 7.95
CA LEU A 252 2.11 6.07 7.62
C LEU A 252 2.15 6.96 6.37
N GLN A 253 1.37 6.62 5.34
CA GLN A 253 1.26 7.47 4.14
C GLN A 253 0.70 8.85 4.48
N SER A 254 -0.36 8.92 5.29
CA SER A 254 -0.97 10.20 5.71
C SER A 254 -0.03 11.02 6.61
N ILE A 255 0.67 10.35 7.54
CA ILE A 255 1.72 10.96 8.38
C ILE A 255 2.80 11.59 7.50
N MET A 256 3.32 10.84 6.52
CA MET A 256 4.39 11.33 5.64
C MET A 256 3.92 12.46 4.73
N TYR A 257 2.71 12.36 4.19
CA TYR A 257 2.11 13.45 3.40
C TYR A 257 2.00 14.75 4.21
N ARG A 258 1.46 14.67 5.43
CA ARG A 258 1.30 15.83 6.32
C ARG A 258 2.64 16.40 6.79
N TYR A 259 3.61 15.52 7.05
CA TYR A 259 4.97 15.91 7.40
C TYR A 259 5.61 16.76 6.30
N ARG A 260 5.52 16.29 5.04
CA ARG A 260 6.04 17.01 3.87
C ARG A 260 5.35 18.35 3.65
N MET A 261 4.02 18.40 3.78
CA MET A 261 3.25 19.65 3.65
C MET A 261 3.67 20.71 4.69
N ARG A 262 4.01 20.32 5.93
CA ARG A 262 4.51 21.27 6.94
C ARG A 262 5.88 21.84 6.58
N LYS A 263 6.80 20.99 6.11
CA LYS A 263 8.15 21.44 5.70
C LYS A 263 8.09 22.41 4.51
N GLN A 264 7.16 22.21 3.59
CA GLN A 264 6.98 23.10 2.42
C GLN A 264 6.41 24.46 2.80
N ASN A 265 5.65 24.56 3.90
CA ASN A 265 5.03 25.81 4.38
C ASN A 265 5.88 26.55 5.43
N ASP A 266 7.22 26.60 5.29
CA ASP A 266 8.10 27.34 6.22
C ASP A 266 7.54 28.77 6.47
N PRO A 267 7.28 29.17 7.73
CA PRO A 267 6.69 30.47 8.08
C PRO A 267 7.51 31.70 7.67
N ARG A 268 8.71 31.53 7.12
CA ARG A 268 9.49 32.63 6.50
C ARG A 268 8.97 33.06 5.12
N CYS A 269 8.16 32.25 4.45
CA CYS A 269 7.57 32.60 3.16
C CYS A 269 6.06 32.87 3.36
N GLY A 270 5.67 34.15 3.34
CA GLY A 270 4.31 34.62 3.68
C GLY A 270 3.20 34.28 2.67
N TYR A 271 3.29 33.18 1.94
CA TYR A 271 2.28 32.73 0.98
C TYR A 271 1.98 31.24 1.16
N SER A 272 0.83 30.91 1.73
CA SER A 272 0.30 29.54 1.77
C SER A 272 -0.54 29.28 0.51
N TRP A 273 -0.01 28.51 -0.44
CA TRP A 273 -0.83 27.95 -1.53
C TRP A 273 -1.34 26.57 -1.10
N GLY A 274 -2.60 26.51 -0.67
CA GLY A 274 -3.26 25.23 -0.42
C GLY A 274 -4.48 25.37 0.47
N GLU A 275 -5.57 24.72 0.07
CA GLU A 275 -6.80 24.63 0.85
C GLU A 275 -6.50 24.27 2.32
N SER A 276 -7.13 25.01 3.23
CA SER A 276 -7.04 24.86 4.67
C SER A 276 -7.38 23.44 5.12
N LEU A 277 -6.39 22.55 5.14
CA LEU A 277 -6.38 21.44 6.09
C LEU A 277 -6.19 22.11 7.45
N LYS A 278 -7.30 22.28 8.19
CA LYS A 278 -7.29 22.57 9.63
C LYS A 278 -6.58 21.42 10.36
N ASP A 279 -5.26 21.39 10.28
CA ASP A 279 -4.39 20.35 10.86
C ASP A 279 -3.46 20.95 11.92
N ASP A 280 -3.96 21.98 12.61
CA ASP A 280 -3.32 22.67 13.75
C ASP A 280 -2.95 21.74 14.92
N GLU A 281 -3.22 20.43 14.85
CA GLU A 281 -3.09 19.50 15.98
C GLU A 281 -2.19 18.27 15.74
N MET A 282 -1.46 18.16 14.62
CA MET A 282 -0.50 17.05 14.52
C MET A 282 0.75 17.34 15.36
N LYS A 283 0.70 16.91 16.62
CA LYS A 283 1.75 17.06 17.64
C LYS A 283 2.90 16.04 17.50
N LEU A 284 2.80 15.16 16.51
CA LEU A 284 3.71 14.04 16.31
C LEU A 284 5.12 14.51 15.97
N ARG A 285 6.09 14.13 16.81
CA ARG A 285 7.51 14.44 16.70
C ARG A 285 8.35 13.22 16.30
N LYS A 286 7.89 12.02 16.65
CA LYS A 286 8.58 10.75 16.39
C LYS A 286 7.57 9.62 16.17
N VAL A 287 7.89 8.76 15.21
CA VAL A 287 7.13 7.52 14.95
C VAL A 287 8.07 6.33 14.96
N ASP A 288 7.79 5.36 15.82
CA ASP A 288 8.43 4.05 15.78
C ASP A 288 7.44 3.03 15.23
N PHE A 289 7.78 2.47 14.07
CA PHE A 289 6.96 1.48 13.39
C PHE A 289 7.59 0.10 13.55
N ILE A 290 6.92 -0.80 14.27
CA ILE A 290 7.38 -2.15 14.55
C ILE A 290 6.50 -3.14 13.77
N TRP A 291 7.10 -3.85 12.82
CA TRP A 291 6.41 -4.87 12.04
C TRP A 291 6.94 -6.27 12.31
N ILE A 292 6.07 -7.14 12.82
CA ILE A 292 6.41 -8.50 13.22
C ILE A 292 5.76 -9.49 12.24
N ASN A 293 6.58 -10.31 11.60
CA ASN A 293 6.12 -11.39 10.72
C ASN A 293 6.82 -12.70 11.03
N ARG A 294 6.17 -13.80 10.65
CA ARG A 294 6.78 -15.12 10.73
C ARG A 294 7.83 -15.29 9.64
N ASP A 295 7.46 -15.07 8.37
CA ASP A 295 8.26 -15.45 7.20
C ASP A 295 8.65 -14.23 6.35
N GLN A 296 9.80 -14.31 5.65
CA GLN A 296 10.29 -13.26 4.75
C GLN A 296 9.25 -12.85 3.69
N LYS A 297 8.57 -13.82 3.08
CA LYS A 297 7.56 -13.56 2.04
C LYS A 297 6.39 -12.70 2.52
N SER A 298 6.18 -12.59 3.83
CA SER A 298 5.14 -11.72 4.40
C SER A 298 5.53 -10.24 4.37
N PHE A 299 6.81 -9.93 4.19
CA PHE A 299 7.29 -8.56 4.05
C PHE A 299 7.10 -8.03 2.61
N GLU A 300 7.23 -8.89 1.60
CA GLU A 300 7.30 -8.50 0.17
C GLU A 300 6.14 -7.60 -0.29
N TRP A 301 4.91 -7.85 0.14
CA TRP A 301 3.74 -7.11 -0.34
C TRP A 301 3.70 -5.65 0.15
N PHE A 302 4.34 -5.35 1.29
CA PHE A 302 4.31 -4.03 1.93
C PHE A 302 5.64 -3.29 1.84
N VAL A 303 6.72 -4.02 1.56
CA VAL A 303 8.08 -3.47 1.46
C VAL A 303 8.17 -2.34 0.46
N SER A 304 7.50 -2.43 -0.70
CA SER A 304 7.53 -1.36 -1.71
C SER A 304 7.01 -0.02 -1.17
N LEU A 305 5.97 -0.06 -0.32
CA LEU A 305 5.48 1.14 0.35
C LEU A 305 6.49 1.64 1.39
N LEU A 306 7.04 0.75 2.21
CA LEU A 306 8.03 1.12 3.22
C LEU A 306 9.28 1.73 2.59
N THR A 307 9.76 1.18 1.47
CA THR A 307 10.90 1.72 0.73
C THR A 307 10.59 3.11 0.20
N LYS A 308 9.38 3.32 -0.36
CA LYS A 308 8.94 4.65 -0.79
C LYS A 308 8.94 5.64 0.38
N LEU A 309 8.36 5.27 1.52
CA LEU A 309 8.32 6.12 2.71
C LEU A 309 9.73 6.42 3.27
N GLU A 310 10.65 5.47 3.20
CA GLU A 310 12.04 5.67 3.62
C GLU A 310 12.81 6.60 2.68
N MET A 311 12.58 6.48 1.38
CA MET A 311 13.16 7.37 0.37
C MET A 311 12.63 8.80 0.54
N ASP A 312 11.31 8.96 0.68
CA ASP A 312 10.66 10.26 0.89
C ASP A 312 11.23 10.99 2.14
N GLN A 313 11.60 10.26 3.20
CA GLN A 313 12.27 10.85 4.38
C GLN A 313 13.76 11.14 4.17
N ALA A 314 14.48 10.27 3.45
CA ALA A 314 15.93 10.37 3.29
C ALA A 314 16.36 11.58 2.46
N ASP A 315 15.50 12.03 1.54
CA ASP A 315 15.75 13.21 0.70
C ASP A 315 15.57 14.53 1.49
N GLU A 316 15.03 14.48 2.71
CA GLU A 316 14.50 15.67 3.41
C GLU A 316 15.16 16.02 4.78
N GLU A 317 16.21 15.33 5.27
CA GLU A 317 16.68 15.53 6.66
C GLU A 317 18.20 15.72 6.91
N LEU A 318 18.52 16.83 7.60
CA LEU A 318 19.76 17.13 8.36
C LEU A 318 19.60 16.86 9.88
N GLU A 319 18.38 16.69 10.40
CA GLU A 319 18.05 16.54 11.84
C GLU A 319 17.32 15.21 12.13
N GLY A 320 18.06 14.19 12.57
CA GLY A 320 17.46 12.94 13.08
C GLY A 320 16.65 12.15 12.05
N ARG A 321 15.85 11.18 12.52
CA ARG A 321 14.91 10.40 11.69
C ARG A 321 13.52 10.47 12.30
N PHE A 322 12.58 11.10 11.60
CA PHE A 322 11.19 11.24 12.06
C PHE A 322 10.45 9.89 12.17
N LEU A 323 10.54 9.04 11.15
CA LEU A 323 10.03 7.66 11.16
C LEU A 323 11.20 6.67 11.28
N GLU A 324 11.11 5.77 12.26
CA GLU A 324 12.03 4.65 12.43
C GLU A 324 11.26 3.34 12.31
N MET A 325 11.78 2.41 11.51
CA MET A 325 11.08 1.18 11.13
C MET A 325 11.85 -0.04 11.62
N HIS A 326 11.24 -0.85 12.47
CA HIS A 326 11.82 -2.07 13.01
C HIS A 326 11.08 -3.30 12.47
N MET A 327 11.76 -4.13 11.70
CA MET A 327 11.21 -5.38 11.19
C MET A 327 11.69 -6.56 12.03
N TYR A 328 10.77 -7.41 12.46
CA TYR A 328 11.05 -8.61 13.25
C TYR A 328 10.59 -9.87 12.52
N MET A 329 11.50 -10.82 12.30
CA MET A 329 11.21 -12.11 11.67
C MET A 329 11.23 -13.24 12.71
N THR A 330 10.05 -13.69 13.14
CA THR A 330 9.94 -14.63 14.27
C THR A 330 10.23 -16.08 13.92
N SER A 331 10.19 -16.50 12.64
CA SER A 331 10.62 -17.85 12.24
C SER A 331 12.13 -18.03 12.33
N ALA A 332 12.87 -16.93 12.34
CA ALA A 332 14.30 -16.93 12.16
C ALA A 332 15.08 -17.49 13.36
N LEU A 333 14.47 -17.68 14.55
CA LEU A 333 15.19 -18.09 15.74
C LEU A 333 14.32 -18.86 16.74
N SER A 334 14.68 -20.14 16.94
CA SER A 334 14.93 -20.65 18.29
C SER A 334 16.38 -20.29 18.65
N LYS A 335 16.64 -19.77 19.86
CA LYS A 335 17.96 -19.30 20.32
C LYS A 335 19.06 -20.38 20.35
N ASN A 336 18.72 -21.65 20.11
CA ASN A 336 19.64 -22.79 20.11
C ASN A 336 19.93 -23.36 18.71
N ASP A 337 19.43 -22.76 17.64
CA ASP A 337 19.61 -23.29 16.28
C ASP A 337 20.86 -22.67 15.61
N MET A 338 21.86 -23.50 15.30
CA MET A 338 23.09 -23.06 14.60
C MET A 338 22.79 -22.37 13.26
N LYS A 339 21.67 -22.74 12.61
CA LYS A 339 21.20 -22.11 11.36
C LYS A 339 20.83 -20.65 11.56
N ALA A 340 20.31 -20.33 12.74
CA ALA A 340 19.83 -19.01 13.06
C ALA A 340 20.96 -18.04 13.44
N ILE A 341 22.02 -18.57 14.07
CA ILE A 341 23.29 -17.85 14.27
C ILE A 341 23.95 -17.58 12.91
N GLY A 342 24.00 -18.59 12.03
CA GLY A 342 24.52 -18.45 10.67
C GLY A 342 23.75 -17.41 9.85
N LEU A 343 22.42 -17.41 9.92
CA LEU A 343 21.58 -16.41 9.27
C LEU A 343 21.84 -15.01 9.85
N GLN A 344 21.91 -14.87 11.18
CA GLN A 344 22.20 -13.59 11.83
C GLN A 344 23.57 -13.04 11.40
N MET A 345 24.60 -13.88 11.39
CA MET A 345 25.95 -13.50 10.94
C MET A 345 25.98 -13.16 9.44
N ALA A 346 25.28 -13.92 8.59
CA ALA A 346 25.17 -13.62 7.17
C ALA A 346 24.49 -12.26 6.93
N LEU A 347 23.40 -11.98 7.66
CA LEU A 347 22.72 -10.68 7.62
C LEU A 347 23.62 -9.55 8.14
N ASP A 348 24.41 -9.80 9.19
CA ASP A 348 25.40 -8.83 9.71
C ASP A 348 26.49 -8.50 8.69
N LEU A 349 27.03 -9.51 8.02
CA LEU A 349 28.09 -9.33 7.02
C LEU A 349 27.58 -8.64 5.75
N LEU A 350 26.38 -8.99 5.28
CA LEU A 350 25.76 -8.35 4.12
C LEU A 350 25.38 -6.90 4.41
N ALA A 351 24.79 -6.62 5.59
CA ALA A 351 24.44 -5.26 5.99
C ALA A 351 25.67 -4.34 6.08
N LYS A 352 26.82 -4.86 6.54
CA LYS A 352 28.09 -4.13 6.59
C LYS A 352 28.63 -3.78 5.20
N LYS A 353 28.27 -4.55 4.17
CA LYS A 353 28.68 -4.36 2.77
C LYS A 353 27.74 -3.42 2.00
N GLU A 354 26.42 -3.57 2.18
CA GLU A 354 25.41 -2.92 1.32
C GLU A 354 24.80 -1.64 1.93
N LYS A 355 24.99 -1.37 3.24
CA LYS A 355 24.32 -0.28 3.99
C LYS A 355 22.77 -0.29 3.86
N LYS A 356 22.21 -1.40 3.39
CA LYS A 356 20.79 -1.71 3.24
C LYS A 356 20.57 -3.14 3.72
N ASP A 357 19.36 -3.44 4.15
CA ASP A 357 18.91 -4.73 4.63
C ASP A 357 18.70 -5.67 3.45
N SER A 358 19.41 -6.79 3.38
CA SER A 358 19.32 -7.70 2.23
C SER A 358 18.00 -8.49 2.15
N ILE A 359 17.16 -8.43 3.20
CA ILE A 359 15.83 -9.08 3.24
C ILE A 359 14.75 -8.17 2.67
N THR A 360 14.75 -6.89 3.08
CA THR A 360 13.70 -5.92 2.74
C THR A 360 14.16 -4.81 1.80
N GLY A 361 15.46 -4.64 1.57
CA GLY A 361 16.04 -3.52 0.83
C GLY A 361 16.00 -2.18 1.57
N LEU A 362 15.46 -2.14 2.80
CA LEU A 362 15.36 -0.93 3.62
C LEU A 362 16.68 -0.61 4.31
N ARG A 363 16.94 0.64 4.70
CA ARG A 363 18.18 0.98 5.44
C ARG A 363 18.16 0.42 6.86
N THR A 364 16.95 0.23 7.41
CA THR A 364 16.79 -0.34 8.74
C THR A 364 16.79 -1.86 8.69
N ARG A 365 17.54 -2.49 9.60
CA ARG A 365 17.81 -3.93 9.58
C ARG A 365 16.62 -4.76 10.07
N THR A 366 16.36 -5.89 9.41
CA THR A 366 15.45 -6.92 9.92
C THR A 366 16.11 -7.69 11.07
N GLN A 367 15.50 -7.66 12.25
CA GLN A 367 15.94 -8.37 13.44
C GLN A 367 15.31 -9.77 13.47
N PRO A 368 16.09 -10.86 13.60
CA PRO A 368 15.51 -12.18 13.75
C PRO A 368 15.01 -12.39 15.18
N GLY A 369 13.97 -13.21 15.31
CA GLY A 369 13.34 -13.53 16.58
C GLY A 369 12.20 -12.58 16.95
N ARG A 370 11.79 -12.64 18.22
CA ARG A 370 10.73 -11.80 18.79
C ARG A 370 11.31 -10.52 19.38
N PRO A 371 10.59 -9.38 19.34
CA PRO A 371 11.02 -8.17 20.02
C PRO A 371 11.20 -8.41 21.52
N ASP A 372 12.30 -7.92 22.07
CA ASP A 372 12.49 -7.81 23.52
C ASP A 372 11.83 -6.51 23.98
N TRP A 373 10.52 -6.58 24.31
CA TRP A 373 9.70 -5.41 24.61
C TRP A 373 10.29 -4.54 25.72
N SER A 374 10.92 -5.14 26.72
CA SER A 374 11.58 -4.41 27.81
C SER A 374 12.69 -3.52 27.27
N LYS A 375 13.55 -4.04 26.39
CA LYS A 375 14.63 -3.26 25.78
C LYS A 375 14.11 -2.23 24.79
N VAL A 376 13.11 -2.59 23.99
CA VAL A 376 12.49 -1.69 23.00
C VAL A 376 11.88 -0.48 23.71
N PHE A 377 11.05 -0.69 24.74
CA PHE A 377 10.44 0.42 25.47
C PHE A 377 11.44 1.20 26.33
N HIS A 378 12.48 0.55 26.87
CA HIS A 378 13.56 1.26 27.56
C HIS A 378 14.28 2.25 26.63
N LYS A 379 14.68 1.80 25.43
CA LYS A 379 15.29 2.67 24.43
C LYS A 379 14.39 3.85 24.06
N MET A 380 13.09 3.59 23.84
CA MET A 380 12.13 4.65 23.51
C MET A 380 11.97 5.67 24.64
N ALA A 381 12.03 5.21 25.90
CA ALA A 381 11.99 6.10 27.06
C ALA A 381 13.25 6.98 27.16
N GLU A 382 14.44 6.42 26.85
CA GLU A 382 15.70 7.17 26.82
C GLU A 382 15.73 8.24 25.72
N GLU A 383 15.10 8.00 24.58
CA GLU A 383 15.01 8.97 23.48
C GLU A 383 14.18 10.22 23.84
N ASN A 384 13.33 10.12 24.86
CA ASN A 384 12.54 11.20 25.49
C ASN A 384 11.86 12.16 24.49
N LYS A 385 11.11 11.60 23.53
CA LYS A 385 10.43 12.37 22.46
C LYS A 385 9.01 12.83 22.83
N GLY A 386 8.67 12.84 24.12
CA GLY A 386 7.37 13.25 24.64
C GLY A 386 6.53 12.06 25.12
N LYS A 387 5.23 12.27 25.32
CA LYS A 387 4.33 11.22 25.81
C LYS A 387 4.17 10.11 24.77
N VAL A 388 4.68 8.92 25.10
CA VAL A 388 4.61 7.72 24.26
C VAL A 388 3.19 7.12 24.27
N GLN A 389 2.63 6.90 23.08
CA GLN A 389 1.37 6.16 22.89
C GLN A 389 1.60 4.97 21.96
N VAL A 390 1.21 3.78 22.43
CA VAL A 390 1.37 2.53 21.68
C VAL A 390 0.05 2.16 21.02
N PHE A 391 0.10 1.89 19.72
CA PHE A 391 -1.01 1.44 18.90
C PHE A 391 -0.70 0.05 18.39
N PHE A 392 -1.62 -0.90 18.61
CA PHE A 392 -1.39 -2.31 18.32
C PHE A 392 -2.44 -2.87 17.37
N CYS A 393 -1.98 -3.66 16.39
CA CYS A 393 -2.86 -4.49 15.56
C CYS A 393 -2.19 -5.83 15.26
N GLY A 394 -2.67 -6.89 15.92
CA GLY A 394 -2.06 -8.21 15.83
C GLY A 394 -2.80 -9.29 16.63
N SER A 395 -2.11 -10.40 16.88
CA SER A 395 -2.64 -11.50 17.71
C SER A 395 -2.81 -11.05 19.16
N PRO A 396 -3.90 -11.39 19.86
CA PRO A 396 -4.12 -11.02 21.27
C PRO A 396 -3.04 -11.51 22.26
N ALA A 397 -2.27 -12.54 21.87
CA ALA A 397 -1.22 -13.11 22.70
C ALA A 397 0.11 -12.32 22.69
N LEU A 398 0.23 -11.34 21.79
CA LEU A 398 1.38 -10.44 21.67
C LEU A 398 1.04 -9.14 22.41
#